data_AF-A0A3B0XFB4-F1
#
_entry.id   AF-A0A3B0XFB4-F1
#
_cell.length_a   1.000
_cell.length_b   1.000
_cell.length_c   1.000
_cell.angle_alpha   90.00
_cell.angle_beta   90.00
_cell.angle_gamma   90.00
#
_symmetry.space_group_name_H-M   'P 1'
#
loop_
_entity.id
_entity.type
_entity.pdbx_description
1 polymer ?
#
loop_
_entity_poly.entity_id
_entity_poly.type
_entity_poly.pdbx_seq_one_letter_code
_entity_poly.pdbx_strand_id
1 'polypeptide(L)'
;MTEKNTPFSLTNGLMWLKHFMAIEFDSVSHTEKLVSTLGGILGITLISFISFHITGASGSALIVPSMGASAVLVFAVPHGKLSQPWSLVGGHLVSAVIGVACFQLIGHPFIAAGMAVGLAIGAMHLLNCVHPPGGATALAAVIGGPAIHSLGYSYVISPILLNVSIIFITAIVFNSLFAWRRYPAAVMMRFTDQPPKADEYHADLVDRKAIECALSDMDLVMDVTVEDLQRAIQLSLYHSRHLRLSTQQIKLGHYYTNGKHGQQWSVRRVIDESSSQKPENDMVIYRVVEGNRFNTADSCTREELAQWAVREVFPNEGDMK
;
A
#
# COMPACT_ATOMS: atom_id res chain seq x y z
N MET A 1 -48.41 -0.20 -26.15
CA MET A 1 -47.15 0.57 -26.11
C MET A 1 -47.43 1.89 -25.41
N THR A 2 -47.19 1.95 -24.10
CA THR A 2 -47.17 3.20 -23.34
C THR A 2 -46.06 3.04 -22.31
N GLU A 3 -44.88 3.50 -22.72
CA GLU A 3 -43.69 3.62 -21.89
C GLU A 3 -44.00 4.61 -20.77
N LYS A 4 -44.17 4.11 -19.54
CA LYS A 4 -44.33 4.95 -18.36
C LYS A 4 -42.96 5.51 -18.01
N ASN A 5 -42.73 6.76 -18.39
CA ASN A 5 -41.70 7.62 -17.80
C ASN A 5 -41.85 7.61 -16.28
N THR A 6 -40.96 6.90 -15.59
CA THR A 6 -40.81 6.99 -14.15
C THR A 6 -40.21 8.36 -13.83
N PRO A 7 -40.83 9.18 -12.96
CA PRO A 7 -40.26 10.45 -12.58
C PRO A 7 -38.97 10.19 -11.79
N PHE A 8 -37.88 10.80 -12.23
CA PHE A 8 -36.59 10.81 -11.54
C PHE A 8 -36.80 11.46 -10.17
N SER A 9 -37.10 10.66 -9.15
CA SER A 9 -37.27 11.13 -7.77
C SER A 9 -36.00 11.85 -7.34
N LEU A 10 -36.12 13.05 -6.77
CA LEU A 10 -34.99 13.85 -6.25
C LEU A 10 -34.04 13.04 -5.35
N THR A 11 -34.55 12.04 -4.63
CA THR A 11 -33.77 11.09 -3.82
C THR A 11 -32.83 10.21 -4.65
N ASN A 12 -33.25 9.76 -5.84
CA ASN A 12 -32.42 8.96 -6.73
C ASN A 12 -31.32 9.82 -7.37
N GLY A 13 -31.62 11.08 -7.69
CA GLY A 13 -30.63 12.04 -8.16
C GLY A 13 -29.58 12.36 -7.10
N LEU A 14 -29.99 12.55 -5.83
CA LEU A 14 -29.07 12.81 -4.73
C LEU A 14 -28.20 11.59 -4.40
N MET A 15 -28.76 10.37 -4.45
CA MET A 15 -28.00 9.14 -4.26
C MET A 15 -27.03 8.86 -5.41
N TRP A 16 -27.45 9.12 -6.65
CA TRP A 16 -26.56 9.04 -7.82
C TRP A 16 -25.43 10.07 -7.71
N LEU A 17 -25.72 11.31 -7.32
CA LEU A 17 -24.72 12.35 -7.15
C LEU A 17 -23.72 12.00 -6.03
N LYS A 18 -24.21 11.43 -4.92
CA LYS A 18 -23.35 10.93 -3.83
C LYS A 18 -22.42 9.80 -4.29
N HIS A 19 -22.93 8.83 -5.06
CA HIS A 19 -22.10 7.76 -5.63
C HIS A 19 -21.14 8.28 -6.70
N PHE A 20 -21.60 9.17 -7.58
CA PHE A 20 -20.78 9.77 -8.63
C PHE A 20 -19.63 10.61 -8.05
N MET A 21 -19.90 11.34 -6.97
CA MET A 21 -18.90 12.12 -6.24
C MET A 21 -18.11 11.29 -5.21
N ALA A 22 -18.39 9.98 -5.09
CA ALA A 22 -17.80 9.06 -4.13
C ALA A 22 -17.71 9.64 -2.70
N ILE A 23 -18.78 10.29 -2.23
CA ILE A 23 -18.83 10.88 -0.90
C ILE A 23 -19.04 9.76 0.12
N GLU A 24 -17.95 9.08 0.47
CA GLU A 24 -17.89 8.17 1.59
C GLU A 24 -17.49 8.97 2.83
N PHE A 25 -18.33 8.93 3.87
CA PHE A 25 -17.97 9.54 5.15
C PHE A 25 -17.04 8.56 5.86
N ASP A 26 -15.74 8.78 5.68
CA ASP A 26 -14.72 8.07 6.44
C ASP A 26 -15.04 8.12 7.94
N SER A 27 -14.94 6.97 8.58
CA SER A 27 -15.13 6.73 10.02
C SER A 27 -14.01 7.33 10.89
N VAL A 28 -13.28 8.33 10.37
CA VAL A 28 -12.18 8.97 11.07
C VAL A 28 -12.69 9.77 12.26
N SER A 29 -12.06 9.55 13.42
CA SER A 29 -12.45 10.19 14.67
C SER A 29 -12.35 11.72 14.62
N HIS A 30 -13.17 12.42 15.42
CA HIS A 30 -13.08 13.88 15.53
C HIS A 30 -11.71 14.35 16.06
N THR A 31 -11.10 13.54 16.93
CA THR A 31 -9.75 13.76 17.43
C THR A 31 -8.75 13.76 16.29
N GLU A 32 -8.79 12.75 15.43
CA GLU A 32 -7.89 12.62 14.28
C GLU A 32 -8.04 13.78 13.28
N LYS A 33 -9.28 14.22 13.03
CA LYS A 33 -9.58 15.42 12.23
C LYS A 33 -8.96 16.69 12.81
N LEU A 34 -9.08 16.89 14.13
CA LEU A 34 -8.51 18.04 14.82
C LEU A 34 -6.98 18.00 14.81
N VAL A 35 -6.38 16.84 15.12
CA VAL A 35 -4.92 16.67 15.13
C VAL A 35 -4.34 16.89 13.72
N SER A 36 -4.99 16.39 12.67
CA SER A 36 -4.64 16.68 11.26
C SER A 36 -4.59 18.18 10.97
N THR A 37 -5.66 18.88 11.40
CA THR A 37 -5.83 20.32 11.15
C THR A 37 -4.75 21.13 11.87
N LEU A 38 -4.50 20.82 13.16
CA LEU A 38 -3.46 21.48 13.94
C LEU A 38 -2.05 21.19 13.39
N GLY A 39 -1.79 19.97 12.95
CA GLY A 39 -0.53 19.60 12.30
C GLY A 39 -0.30 20.39 11.01
N GLY A 40 -1.34 20.51 10.17
CA GLY A 40 -1.29 21.32 8.95
C GLY A 40 -1.04 22.80 9.22
N ILE A 41 -1.75 23.39 10.20
CA ILE A 41 -1.53 24.78 10.62
C ILE A 41 -0.08 24.96 11.07
N LEU A 42 0.40 24.13 11.99
CA LEU A 42 1.76 24.21 12.52
C LEU A 42 2.81 24.08 11.41
N GLY A 43 2.66 23.09 10.53
CA GLY A 43 3.58 22.84 9.43
C GLY A 43 3.69 24.03 8.48
N ILE A 44 2.57 24.57 8.01
CA ILE A 44 2.58 25.72 7.10
C ILE A 44 3.06 26.99 7.78
N THR A 45 2.69 27.23 9.04
CA THR A 45 3.20 28.38 9.81
C THR A 45 4.71 28.30 9.99
N LEU A 46 5.27 27.14 10.33
CA LEU A 46 6.72 26.97 10.49
C LEU A 46 7.47 27.15 9.17
N ILE A 47 6.98 26.58 8.06
CA ILE A 47 7.56 26.81 6.73
C ILE A 47 7.56 28.31 6.41
N SER A 48 6.42 28.97 6.59
CA SER A 48 6.27 30.40 6.27
C SER A 48 7.22 31.26 7.10
N PHE A 49 7.30 31.00 8.41
CA PHE A 49 8.14 31.74 9.35
C PHE A 49 9.63 31.54 9.07
N ILE A 50 10.09 30.28 8.99
CA ILE A 50 11.50 29.96 8.79
C ILE A 50 11.97 30.42 7.41
N SER A 51 11.19 30.15 6.35
CA SER A 51 11.56 30.54 5.00
C SER A 51 11.60 32.06 4.85
N PHE A 52 10.68 32.81 5.47
CA PHE A 52 10.75 34.27 5.52
C PHE A 52 12.06 34.76 6.17
N HIS A 53 12.50 34.15 7.27
CA HIS A 53 13.73 34.55 7.96
C HIS A 53 15.01 34.19 7.20
N ILE A 54 15.02 33.10 6.43
CA ILE A 54 16.20 32.65 5.68
C ILE A 54 16.30 33.34 4.31
N THR A 55 15.17 33.54 3.63
CA THR A 55 15.12 33.96 2.22
C THR A 55 14.48 35.32 1.98
N GLY A 56 13.95 35.96 3.02
CA GLY A 56 13.26 37.25 2.95
C GLY A 56 11.84 37.17 2.36
N ALA A 57 11.21 38.34 2.17
CA ALA A 57 9.85 38.45 1.64
C ALA A 57 9.67 37.83 0.23
N SER A 58 10.73 37.83 -0.57
CA SER A 58 10.74 37.22 -1.91
C SER A 58 10.65 35.70 -1.86
N GLY A 59 11.20 35.06 -0.82
CA GLY A 59 11.11 33.62 -0.62
C GLY A 59 9.91 33.17 0.21
N SER A 60 9.22 34.06 0.93
CA SER A 60 7.91 33.76 1.55
C SER A 60 6.75 33.76 0.56
N ALA A 61 6.81 34.55 -0.53
CA ALA A 61 5.87 34.45 -1.65
C ALA A 61 5.97 33.11 -2.41
N LEU A 62 7.02 32.35 -2.11
CA LEU A 62 7.41 31.06 -2.69
C LEU A 62 6.91 29.86 -1.89
N ILE A 63 5.90 30.05 -1.03
CA ILE A 63 5.05 28.97 -0.51
C ILE A 63 4.22 28.46 -1.70
N VAL A 64 4.91 27.84 -2.65
CA VAL A 64 4.34 27.28 -3.87
C VAL A 64 3.26 26.32 -3.38
N PRO A 65 2.01 26.45 -3.83
CA PRO A 65 0.85 25.65 -3.40
C PRO A 65 1.10 24.15 -3.14
N SER A 66 2.12 23.58 -3.80
CA SER A 66 2.77 22.32 -3.44
C SER A 66 2.95 22.09 -1.93
N MET A 67 3.53 23.00 -1.14
CA MET A 67 3.76 22.76 0.30
C MET A 67 2.46 22.65 1.09
N GLY A 68 1.43 23.41 0.69
CA GLY A 68 0.07 23.26 1.21
C GLY A 68 -0.48 21.87 0.96
N ALA A 69 -0.36 21.37 -0.27
CA ALA A 69 -0.79 20.02 -0.63
C ALA A 69 0.04 18.93 0.08
N SER A 70 1.35 19.14 0.27
CA SER A 70 2.19 18.22 1.05
C SER A 70 1.76 18.17 2.51
N ALA A 71 1.40 19.32 3.11
CA ALA A 71 0.86 19.38 4.46
C ALA A 71 -0.44 18.57 4.61
N VAL A 72 -1.34 18.65 3.62
CA VAL A 72 -2.55 17.80 3.61
C VAL A 72 -2.15 16.32 3.67
N LEU A 73 -1.23 15.87 2.83
CA LEU A 73 -0.82 14.46 2.81
C LEU A 73 -0.13 14.02 4.13
N VAL A 74 0.89 14.74 4.57
CA VAL A 74 1.73 14.29 5.70
C VAL A 74 1.06 14.44 7.08
N PHE A 75 0.03 15.29 7.20
CA PHE A 75 -0.70 15.48 8.47
C PHE A 75 -2.10 14.87 8.49
N ALA A 76 -2.78 14.74 7.34
CA ALA A 76 -4.09 14.07 7.28
C ALA A 76 -3.96 12.57 6.98
N VAL A 77 -2.93 12.15 6.24
CA VAL A 77 -2.70 10.75 5.85
C VAL A 77 -1.24 10.34 6.09
N PRO A 78 -0.72 10.43 7.33
CA PRO A 78 0.71 10.24 7.62
C PRO A 78 1.22 8.83 7.24
N HIS A 79 0.35 7.80 7.30
CA HIS A 79 0.71 6.42 6.95
C HIS A 79 0.58 6.12 5.45
N GLY A 80 0.02 7.04 4.66
CA GLY A 80 -0.16 6.88 3.23
C GLY A 80 1.19 6.72 2.51
N LYS A 81 1.25 5.85 1.50
CA LYS A 81 2.46 5.64 0.69
C LYS A 81 2.96 6.93 0.05
N LEU A 82 2.04 7.80 -0.37
CA LEU A 82 2.35 9.09 -0.98
C LEU A 82 2.88 10.13 0.03
N SER A 83 2.65 9.91 1.32
CA SER A 83 3.14 10.76 2.42
C SER A 83 4.48 10.31 2.97
N GLN A 84 4.94 9.09 2.65
CA GLN A 84 6.19 8.54 3.19
C GLN A 84 7.43 9.35 2.78
N PRO A 85 8.54 9.25 3.55
CA PRO A 85 9.69 10.15 3.39
C PRO A 85 10.28 10.17 1.98
N TRP A 86 10.38 9.01 1.32
CA TRP A 86 10.92 8.93 -0.04
C TRP A 86 10.00 9.61 -1.07
N SER A 87 8.69 9.42 -0.95
CA SER A 87 7.71 10.12 -1.78
C SER A 87 7.81 11.63 -1.57
N LEU A 88 7.76 12.10 -0.32
CA LEU A 88 7.85 13.53 0.01
C LEU A 88 9.15 14.15 -0.54
N VAL A 89 10.31 13.63 -0.13
CA VAL A 89 11.61 14.23 -0.47
C VAL A 89 11.95 14.01 -1.94
N GLY A 90 11.91 12.76 -2.40
CA GLY A 90 12.25 12.40 -3.77
C GLY A 90 11.31 13.05 -4.78
N GLY A 91 10.00 13.03 -4.50
CA GLY A 91 8.99 13.61 -5.38
C GLY A 91 9.16 15.10 -5.60
N HIS A 92 9.46 15.89 -4.56
CA HIS A 92 9.75 17.31 -4.72
C HIS A 92 11.06 17.60 -5.45
N LEU A 93 12.16 16.91 -5.08
CA LEU A 93 13.47 17.20 -5.65
C LEU A 93 13.54 16.81 -7.14
N VAL A 94 13.04 15.64 -7.50
CA VAL A 94 12.97 15.17 -8.90
C VAL A 94 12.11 16.13 -9.72
N SER A 95 10.95 16.51 -9.20
CA SER A 95 10.03 17.43 -9.88
C SER A 95 10.64 18.82 -10.05
N ALA A 96 11.37 19.34 -9.06
CA ALA A 96 12.04 20.63 -9.14
C ALA A 96 13.12 20.63 -10.24
N VAL A 97 13.94 19.58 -10.32
CA VAL A 97 14.97 19.43 -11.36
C VAL A 97 14.34 19.40 -12.75
N ILE A 98 13.27 18.61 -12.93
CA ILE A 98 12.57 18.49 -14.21
C ILE A 98 11.88 19.80 -14.60
N GLY A 99 11.25 20.47 -13.64
CA GLY A 99 10.60 21.77 -13.88
C GLY A 99 11.58 22.83 -14.37
N VAL A 100 12.75 22.96 -13.72
CA VAL A 100 13.81 23.89 -14.15
C VAL A 100 14.35 23.51 -15.52
N ALA A 101 14.58 22.22 -15.79
CA ALA A 101 15.04 21.77 -17.10
C ALA A 101 14.03 22.10 -18.21
N CYS A 102 12.74 21.86 -18.00
CA CYS A 102 11.69 22.20 -18.95
C CYS A 102 11.61 23.71 -19.19
N PHE A 103 11.70 24.52 -18.13
CA PHE A 103 11.72 25.98 -18.28
C PHE A 103 12.90 26.47 -19.13
N GLN A 104 14.09 25.91 -18.93
CA GLN A 104 15.30 26.33 -19.65
C GLN A 104 15.37 25.82 -21.10
N LEU A 105 14.80 24.64 -21.37
CA LEU A 105 14.93 23.96 -22.67
C LEU A 105 13.75 24.23 -23.62
N ILE A 106 12.58 24.60 -23.09
CA ILE A 106 11.35 24.73 -23.88
C ILE A 106 10.93 26.20 -23.89
N GLY A 107 11.07 26.86 -25.04
CA GLY A 107 10.76 28.29 -25.18
C GLY A 107 9.27 28.65 -25.09
N HIS A 108 8.36 27.70 -25.32
CA HIS A 108 6.92 27.96 -25.27
C HIS A 108 6.32 27.63 -23.89
N PRO A 109 5.82 28.62 -23.13
CA PRO A 109 5.51 28.45 -21.70
C PRO A 109 4.42 27.41 -21.41
N PHE A 110 3.39 27.33 -22.25
CA PHE A 110 2.32 26.34 -22.09
C PHE A 110 2.81 24.90 -22.34
N ILE A 111 3.74 24.72 -23.27
CA ILE A 111 4.31 23.40 -23.56
C ILE A 111 5.30 23.04 -22.46
N ALA A 112 6.14 24.00 -22.03
CA ALA A 112 7.06 23.81 -20.92
C ALA A 112 6.33 23.38 -19.64
N ALA A 113 5.18 24.00 -19.34
CA ALA A 113 4.36 23.67 -18.17
C ALA A 113 3.79 22.24 -18.24
N GLY A 114 3.19 21.86 -19.37
CA GLY A 114 2.65 20.51 -19.57
C GLY A 114 3.75 19.44 -19.53
N MET A 115 4.89 19.70 -20.19
CA MET A 115 6.05 18.81 -20.19
C MET A 115 6.67 18.68 -18.81
N ALA A 116 6.81 19.78 -18.05
CA ALA A 116 7.33 19.75 -16.68
C ALA A 116 6.52 18.82 -15.79
N VAL A 117 5.19 18.95 -15.77
CA VAL A 117 4.32 18.10 -14.96
C VAL A 117 4.32 16.66 -15.45
N GLY A 118 4.15 16.44 -16.76
CA GLY A 118 4.09 15.09 -17.34
C GLY A 118 5.38 14.30 -17.16
N LEU A 119 6.54 14.93 -17.42
CA LEU A 119 7.85 14.31 -17.20
C LEU A 119 8.14 14.09 -15.71
N ALA A 120 7.72 15.02 -14.83
CA ALA A 120 7.86 14.83 -13.39
C ALA A 120 7.05 13.62 -12.90
N ILE A 121 5.80 13.46 -13.35
CA ILE A 121 4.98 12.28 -13.05
C ILE A 121 5.70 11.00 -13.51
N GLY A 122 6.19 10.96 -14.75
CA GLY A 122 6.91 9.81 -15.30
C GLY A 122 8.17 9.47 -14.49
N ALA A 123 8.98 10.47 -14.16
CA ALA A 123 10.20 10.27 -13.37
C ALA A 123 9.90 9.80 -11.94
N MET A 124 8.86 10.34 -11.30
CA MET A 124 8.44 9.89 -9.97
C MET A 124 7.95 8.43 -9.98
N HIS A 125 7.28 7.98 -11.05
CA HIS A 125 6.92 6.57 -11.21
C HIS A 125 8.15 5.69 -11.33
N LEU A 126 9.12 6.07 -12.17
CA LEU A 126 10.36 5.31 -12.36
C LEU A 126 11.19 5.21 -11.08
N LEU A 127 11.20 6.27 -10.27
CA LEU A 127 11.94 6.34 -9.01
C LEU A 127 11.15 5.88 -7.78
N ASN A 128 9.90 5.42 -7.98
CA ASN A 128 8.98 5.01 -6.92
C ASN A 128 8.80 6.06 -5.80
N CYS A 129 8.80 7.35 -6.18
CA CYS A 129 8.67 8.48 -5.26
C CYS A 129 7.48 9.37 -5.64
N VAL A 130 6.37 8.76 -6.08
CA VAL A 130 5.16 9.49 -6.46
C VAL A 130 4.65 10.30 -5.27
N HIS A 131 4.69 11.62 -5.43
CA HIS A 131 4.15 12.58 -4.48
C HIS A 131 3.44 13.66 -5.29
N PRO A 132 2.09 13.64 -5.37
CA PRO A 132 1.33 14.56 -6.20
C PRO A 132 1.70 16.06 -6.04
N PRO A 133 2.02 16.56 -4.84
CA PRO A 133 2.53 17.94 -4.68
C PRO A 133 3.83 18.26 -5.44
N GLY A 134 4.62 17.26 -5.78
CA GLY A 134 5.76 17.37 -6.68
C GLY A 134 5.38 17.91 -8.06
N GLY A 135 4.23 17.52 -8.62
CA GLY A 135 3.74 18.05 -9.88
C GLY A 135 3.56 19.58 -9.85
N ALA A 136 3.01 20.11 -8.76
CA ALA A 136 2.90 21.56 -8.55
C ALA A 136 4.28 22.24 -8.37
N THR A 137 5.26 21.51 -7.83
CA THR A 137 6.66 21.98 -7.73
C THR A 137 7.30 22.12 -9.12
N ALA A 138 7.12 21.12 -9.98
CA ALA A 138 7.60 21.18 -11.36
C ALA A 138 6.94 22.33 -12.14
N LEU A 139 5.62 22.48 -11.99
CA LEU A 139 4.86 23.55 -12.65
C LEU A 139 5.33 24.94 -12.21
N ALA A 140 5.58 25.13 -10.92
CA ALA A 140 5.99 26.41 -10.36
C ALA A 140 7.37 26.88 -10.87
N ALA A 141 8.29 25.96 -11.17
CA ALA A 141 9.54 26.31 -11.83
C ALA A 141 9.34 26.97 -13.20
N VAL A 142 8.25 26.62 -13.90
CA VAL A 142 7.90 27.17 -15.21
C VAL A 142 7.10 28.47 -15.09
N ILE A 143 6.10 28.52 -14.22
CA ILE A 143 5.16 29.67 -14.15
C ILE A 143 5.49 30.70 -13.06
N GLY A 144 6.52 30.45 -12.24
CA GLY A 144 6.85 31.25 -11.06
C GLY A 144 7.38 32.67 -11.31
N GLY A 145 7.58 33.06 -12.58
CA GLY A 145 8.03 34.39 -12.96
C GLY A 145 9.52 34.66 -12.66
N PRO A 146 9.99 35.91 -12.85
CA PRO A 146 11.42 36.23 -12.86
C PRO A 146 12.17 35.87 -11.58
N ALA A 147 11.51 35.97 -10.42
CA ALA A 147 12.10 35.62 -9.13
C ALA A 147 12.45 34.13 -9.03
N ILE A 148 11.69 33.25 -9.70
CA ILE A 148 11.96 31.80 -9.74
C ILE A 148 12.92 31.47 -10.86
N HIS A 149 12.69 32.06 -12.03
CA HIS A 149 13.49 31.79 -13.22
C HIS A 149 14.96 32.16 -13.02
N SER A 150 15.24 33.24 -12.29
CA SER A 150 16.61 33.66 -11.96
C SER A 150 17.35 32.72 -11.00
N LEU A 151 16.65 31.87 -10.25
CA LEU A 151 17.29 30.88 -9.37
C LEU A 151 17.94 29.75 -10.17
N GLY A 152 17.42 29.42 -11.36
CA GLY A 152 17.83 28.24 -12.12
C GLY A 152 17.77 26.99 -11.25
N TYR A 153 18.82 26.17 -11.26
CA TYR A 153 18.89 24.97 -10.43
C TYR A 153 19.01 25.24 -8.93
N SER A 154 19.33 26.47 -8.51
CA SER A 154 19.28 26.85 -7.09
C SER A 154 17.87 26.74 -6.52
N TYR A 155 16.83 26.78 -7.36
CA TYR A 155 15.43 26.51 -7.00
C TYR A 155 15.27 25.19 -6.22
N VAL A 156 16.04 24.16 -6.58
CA VAL A 156 16.02 22.84 -5.94
C VAL A 156 16.49 22.94 -4.49
N ILE A 157 17.52 23.73 -4.22
CA ILE A 157 18.08 23.91 -2.87
C ILE A 157 17.22 24.88 -2.06
N SER A 158 16.94 26.05 -2.64
CA SER A 158 16.11 27.08 -2.04
C SER A 158 15.15 27.63 -3.10
N PRO A 159 13.83 27.49 -2.90
CA PRO A 159 13.17 27.19 -1.63
C PRO A 159 12.83 25.71 -1.39
N ILE A 160 13.01 24.81 -2.36
CA ILE A 160 12.36 23.48 -2.31
C ILE A 160 12.93 22.58 -1.22
N LEU A 161 14.23 22.27 -1.24
CA LEU A 161 14.83 21.40 -0.23
C LEU A 161 14.67 21.99 1.17
N LEU A 162 14.77 23.32 1.32
CA LEU A 162 14.51 24.00 2.58
C LEU A 162 13.10 23.72 3.12
N ASN A 163 12.07 24.01 2.31
CA ASN A 163 10.67 23.82 2.72
C ASN A 163 10.36 22.34 2.99
N VAL A 164 10.86 21.44 2.15
CA VAL A 164 10.71 19.99 2.33
C VAL A 164 11.35 19.53 3.63
N SER A 165 12.54 20.05 3.97
CA SER A 165 13.21 19.71 5.23
C SER A 165 12.41 20.18 6.44
N ILE A 166 11.89 21.41 6.40
CA ILE A 166 11.06 21.97 7.48
C ILE A 166 9.81 21.13 7.70
N ILE A 167 9.05 20.86 6.63
CA ILE A 167 7.80 20.09 6.75
C ILE A 167 8.06 18.65 7.16
N PHE A 168 9.14 18.04 6.66
CA PHE A 168 9.52 16.67 7.00
C PHE A 168 9.88 16.53 8.48
N ILE A 169 10.72 17.42 9.01
CA ILE A 169 11.09 17.45 10.42
C ILE A 169 9.85 17.71 11.28
N THR A 170 9.01 18.68 10.88
CA THR A 170 7.76 18.98 11.60
C THR A 170 6.82 17.78 11.62
N ALA A 171 6.67 17.07 10.50
CA ALA A 171 5.83 15.88 10.40
C ALA A 171 6.35 14.75 11.30
N ILE A 172 7.67 14.51 11.35
CA ILE A 172 8.25 13.52 12.27
C ILE A 172 7.95 13.91 13.72
N VAL A 173 8.30 15.13 14.12
CA VAL A 173 8.15 15.58 15.52
C VAL A 173 6.69 15.59 15.93
N PHE A 174 5.82 16.23 15.16
CA PHE A 174 4.40 16.36 15.49
C PHE A 174 3.69 15.01 15.53
N ASN A 175 3.87 14.16 14.51
CA ASN A 175 3.20 12.86 14.47
C ASN A 175 3.79 11.87 15.50
N SER A 176 5.04 12.05 15.94
CA SER A 176 5.61 11.22 17.02
C SER A 176 4.96 11.43 18.39
N LEU A 177 4.25 12.56 18.60
CA LEU A 177 3.53 12.85 19.84
C LEU A 177 2.31 11.94 20.05
N PHE A 178 1.82 11.30 18.98
CA PHE A 178 0.62 10.47 19.02
C PHE A 178 0.98 9.03 18.67
N ALA A 179 0.63 8.09 19.56
CA ALA A 179 1.03 6.68 19.42
C ALA A 179 0.51 6.03 18.12
N TRP A 180 -0.68 6.44 17.66
CA TRP A 180 -1.32 5.93 16.45
C TRP A 180 -0.89 6.63 15.15
N ARG A 181 -0.11 7.73 15.20
CA ARG A 181 0.33 8.51 14.02
C ARG A 181 1.79 8.36 13.64
N ARG A 182 2.54 7.46 14.30
CA ARG A 182 4.01 7.43 14.20
C ARG A 182 4.50 7.46 12.75
N TYR A 183 5.25 8.53 12.43
CA TYR A 183 5.80 8.79 11.12
C TYR A 183 7.34 8.82 11.20
N PRO A 184 8.08 8.10 10.34
CA PRO A 184 7.61 7.26 9.23
C PRO A 184 6.94 5.95 9.68
N ALA A 185 6.02 5.42 8.85
CA ALA A 185 5.25 4.22 9.18
C ALA A 185 6.14 2.98 9.43
N ALA A 186 7.30 2.88 8.76
CA ALA A 186 8.25 1.80 8.96
C ALA A 186 8.81 1.73 10.39
N VAL A 187 8.84 2.84 11.13
CA VAL A 187 9.31 2.89 12.53
C VAL A 187 8.24 2.36 13.50
N MET A 188 6.99 2.26 13.06
CA MET A 188 5.86 1.76 13.85
C MET A 188 5.93 0.25 14.06
N MET A 189 6.45 -0.52 13.10
CA MET A 189 6.57 -1.99 13.15
C MET A 189 7.80 -2.45 13.94
N ARG A 190 7.92 -2.05 15.22
CA ARG A 190 8.94 -2.60 16.13
C ARG A 190 8.56 -3.96 16.71
N PHE A 191 7.29 -4.30 16.69
CA PHE A 191 6.77 -5.59 17.12
C PHE A 191 5.75 -6.06 16.08
N THR A 192 6.01 -7.22 15.49
CA THR A 192 5.02 -7.94 14.70
C THR A 192 4.33 -8.88 15.66
N ASP A 193 3.02 -8.73 15.84
CA ASP A 193 2.24 -9.73 16.54
C ASP A 193 2.49 -11.08 15.86
N GLN A 194 2.68 -12.15 16.65
CA GLN A 194 2.65 -13.48 16.06
C GLN A 194 1.31 -13.58 15.35
N PRO A 195 1.28 -13.94 14.06
CA PRO A 195 0.02 -14.06 13.34
C PRO A 195 -0.89 -14.95 14.20
N PRO A 196 -2.14 -14.54 14.47
CA PRO A 196 -3.07 -15.35 15.24
C PRO A 196 -3.05 -16.76 14.64
N LYS A 197 -2.99 -17.78 15.52
CA LYS A 197 -2.90 -19.17 15.07
C LYS A 197 -3.98 -19.39 14.02
N ALA A 198 -3.59 -19.92 12.87
CA ALA A 198 -4.43 -20.10 11.69
C ALA A 198 -5.71 -20.92 11.94
N ASP A 199 -5.85 -21.52 13.13
CA ASP A 199 -6.98 -22.33 13.59
C ASP A 199 -8.25 -21.51 13.92
N GLU A 200 -8.20 -20.19 14.08
CA GLU A 200 -9.36 -19.38 14.53
C GLU A 200 -10.15 -18.64 13.43
N TYR A 201 -9.68 -18.60 12.18
CA TYR A 201 -10.37 -17.85 11.10
C TYR A 201 -11.06 -18.77 10.09
N HIS A 202 -12.38 -18.65 9.98
CA HIS A 202 -13.13 -19.16 8.83
C HIS A 202 -12.89 -18.25 7.62
N ALA A 203 -12.01 -18.65 6.71
CA ALA A 203 -11.66 -17.93 5.48
C ALA A 203 -12.85 -17.65 4.53
N ASP A 204 -14.02 -18.24 4.78
CA ASP A 204 -15.24 -18.06 3.99
C ASP A 204 -16.09 -16.84 4.41
N LEU A 205 -15.74 -16.11 5.48
CA LEU A 205 -16.57 -15.04 6.05
C LEU A 205 -15.81 -13.73 6.25
N VAL A 206 -15.10 -13.24 5.24
CA VAL A 206 -14.72 -11.82 5.23
C VAL A 206 -15.92 -11.03 4.74
N ASP A 207 -16.86 -10.75 5.65
CA ASP A 207 -18.01 -9.90 5.39
C ASP A 207 -17.57 -8.43 5.29
N ARG A 208 -18.22 -7.67 4.39
CA ARG A 208 -17.98 -6.24 4.18
C ARG A 208 -18.03 -5.47 5.50
N LYS A 209 -19.02 -5.77 6.33
CA LYS A 209 -19.19 -5.13 7.65
C LYS A 209 -18.04 -5.41 8.61
N ALA A 210 -17.42 -6.59 8.53
CA ALA A 210 -16.26 -6.92 9.36
C ALA A 210 -15.03 -6.13 8.92
N ILE A 211 -14.84 -5.93 7.61
CA ILE A 211 -13.80 -5.03 7.08
C ILE A 211 -14.07 -3.60 7.51
N GLU A 212 -15.29 -3.09 7.33
CA GLU A 212 -15.68 -1.72 7.72
C GLU A 212 -15.44 -1.47 9.23
N CYS A 213 -15.80 -2.43 10.08
CA CYS A 213 -15.56 -2.34 11.53
C CYS A 213 -14.06 -2.33 11.86
N ALA A 214 -13.27 -3.23 11.27
CA ALA A 214 -11.82 -3.28 11.49
C ALA A 214 -11.12 -1.99 11.02
N LEU A 215 -11.55 -1.41 9.90
CA LEU A 215 -11.05 -0.12 9.42
C LEU A 215 -11.40 1.02 10.37
N SER A 216 -12.63 1.03 10.91
CA SER A 216 -13.05 2.00 11.91
C SER A 216 -12.25 1.90 13.20
N ASP A 217 -11.90 0.69 13.65
CA ASP A 217 -11.13 0.47 14.88
C ASP A 217 -9.66 0.89 14.74
N MET A 218 -9.12 0.82 13.51
CA MET A 218 -7.74 1.22 13.22
C MET A 218 -7.53 2.74 13.21
N ASP A 219 -8.58 3.55 13.01
CA ASP A 219 -8.52 5.03 12.84
C ASP A 219 -7.39 5.44 11.86
N LEU A 220 -7.21 4.64 10.80
CA LEU A 220 -6.20 4.82 9.75
C LEU A 220 -6.88 5.31 8.47
N VAL A 221 -6.38 6.41 7.90
CA VAL A 221 -6.76 6.82 6.55
C VAL A 221 -5.99 5.96 5.54
N MET A 222 -6.70 5.10 4.82
CA MET A 222 -6.13 4.26 3.75
C MET A 222 -6.70 4.67 2.38
N ASP A 223 -5.84 4.68 1.37
CA ASP A 223 -6.19 4.95 -0.03
C ASP A 223 -6.59 3.64 -0.75
N VAL A 224 -7.55 2.90 -0.17
CA VAL A 224 -8.06 1.63 -0.69
C VAL A 224 -9.54 1.49 -0.30
N THR A 225 -10.41 1.18 -1.26
CA THR A 225 -11.83 0.94 -0.99
C THR A 225 -12.05 -0.40 -0.27
N VAL A 226 -13.17 -0.54 0.44
CA VAL A 226 -13.55 -1.81 1.08
C VAL A 226 -13.66 -2.94 0.04
N GLU A 227 -14.17 -2.61 -1.15
CA GLU A 227 -14.30 -3.52 -2.28
C GLU A 227 -12.95 -4.00 -2.81
N ASP A 228 -11.96 -3.11 -2.90
CA ASP A 228 -10.61 -3.47 -3.31
C ASP A 228 -9.93 -4.39 -2.29
N LEU A 229 -10.15 -4.14 -0.98
CA LEU A 229 -9.68 -5.03 0.08
C LEU A 229 -10.32 -6.41 -0.02
N GLN A 230 -11.64 -6.47 -0.19
CA GLN A 230 -12.35 -7.73 -0.37
C GLN A 230 -11.84 -8.48 -1.60
N ARG A 231 -11.62 -7.77 -2.72
CA ARG A 231 -11.05 -8.34 -3.95
C ARG A 231 -9.62 -8.84 -3.74
N ALA A 232 -8.78 -8.09 -3.05
CA ALA A 232 -7.41 -8.49 -2.74
C ALA A 232 -7.37 -9.77 -1.89
N ILE A 233 -8.24 -9.86 -0.88
CA ILE A 233 -8.39 -11.07 -0.05
C ILE A 233 -8.84 -12.25 -0.91
N GLN A 234 -9.87 -12.08 -1.74
CA GLN A 234 -10.34 -13.14 -2.64
C GLN A 234 -9.25 -13.61 -3.62
N LEU A 235 -8.50 -12.68 -4.22
CA LEU A 235 -7.37 -13.00 -5.10
C LEU A 235 -6.25 -13.73 -4.33
N SER A 236 -5.96 -13.33 -3.09
CA SER A 236 -4.98 -14.02 -2.24
C SER A 236 -5.40 -15.48 -1.96
N LEU A 237 -6.68 -15.71 -1.66
CA LEU A 237 -7.23 -17.05 -1.43
C LEU A 237 -7.21 -17.89 -2.72
N TYR A 238 -7.51 -17.28 -3.87
CA TYR A 238 -7.38 -17.92 -5.18
C TYR A 238 -5.93 -18.36 -5.45
N HIS A 239 -4.96 -17.46 -5.30
CA HIS A 239 -3.54 -17.77 -5.52
C HIS A 239 -3.00 -18.78 -4.49
N SER A 240 -3.46 -18.73 -3.24
CA SER A 240 -3.09 -19.70 -2.20
C SER A 240 -3.52 -21.13 -2.57
N ARG A 241 -4.72 -21.29 -3.16
CA ARG A 241 -5.21 -22.61 -3.63
C ARG A 241 -4.41 -23.17 -4.82
N HIS A 242 -3.65 -22.34 -5.52
CA HIS A 242 -2.81 -22.72 -6.66
C HIS A 242 -1.32 -22.93 -6.31
N LEU A 243 -0.90 -22.71 -5.06
CA LEU A 243 0.42 -23.09 -4.55
C LEU A 243 0.47 -24.60 -4.21
N ARG A 244 0.03 -25.47 -5.13
CA ARG A 244 0.13 -26.93 -4.98
C ARG A 244 1.50 -27.40 -5.44
N LEU A 245 2.00 -28.47 -4.82
CA LEU A 245 3.28 -29.06 -5.24
C LEU A 245 3.13 -29.69 -6.64
N SER A 246 4.22 -29.66 -7.42
CA SER A 246 4.32 -30.45 -8.65
C SER A 246 4.69 -31.90 -8.31
N THR A 247 4.39 -32.83 -9.21
CA THR A 247 4.74 -34.25 -9.04
C THR A 247 6.25 -34.45 -8.80
N GLN A 248 7.11 -33.63 -9.41
CA GLN A 248 8.57 -33.69 -9.24
C GLN A 248 9.03 -33.28 -7.83
N GLN A 249 8.20 -32.56 -7.07
CA GLN A 249 8.51 -32.15 -5.70
C GLN A 249 8.13 -33.22 -4.67
N ILE A 250 7.35 -34.24 -5.05
CA ILE A 250 7.01 -35.39 -4.21
C ILE A 250 8.14 -36.43 -4.30
N LYS A 251 8.84 -36.62 -3.18
CA LYS A 251 10.03 -37.48 -3.06
C LYS A 251 9.84 -38.57 -2.02
N LEU A 252 10.40 -39.74 -2.28
CA LEU A 252 10.47 -40.84 -1.33
C LEU A 252 11.19 -40.41 -0.04
N GLY A 253 10.60 -40.73 1.11
CA GLY A 253 11.16 -40.45 2.43
C GLY A 253 10.81 -39.07 3.00
N HIS A 254 10.25 -38.16 2.19
CA HIS A 254 9.88 -36.80 2.58
C HIS A 254 8.47 -36.75 3.18
N TYR A 255 8.16 -35.65 3.87
CA TYR A 255 6.92 -35.43 4.61
C TYR A 255 6.16 -34.24 4.03
N TYR A 256 4.85 -34.41 3.87
CA TYR A 256 4.00 -33.41 3.25
C TYR A 256 2.75 -33.19 4.08
N THR A 257 2.29 -31.94 4.14
CA THR A 257 1.03 -31.58 4.80
C THR A 257 0.04 -31.02 3.78
N ASN A 258 -1.24 -31.29 4.01
CA ASN A 258 -2.32 -30.67 3.25
C ASN A 258 -2.63 -29.23 3.68
N GLY A 259 -1.96 -28.71 4.72
CA GLY A 259 -2.19 -27.36 5.22
C GLY A 259 -3.62 -27.09 5.71
N LYS A 260 -4.42 -28.15 5.94
CA LYS A 260 -5.76 -28.04 6.53
C LYS A 260 -5.66 -27.97 8.06
N HIS A 261 -6.79 -27.85 8.76
CA HIS A 261 -6.81 -27.74 10.22
C HIS A 261 -7.80 -28.72 10.85
N GLY A 262 -7.69 -28.95 12.16
CA GLY A 262 -8.58 -29.80 12.94
C GLY A 262 -8.64 -31.26 12.46
N GLN A 263 -9.84 -31.84 12.39
CA GLN A 263 -10.06 -33.24 11.98
C GLN A 263 -9.71 -33.54 10.52
N GLN A 264 -9.37 -32.54 9.70
CA GLN A 264 -8.95 -32.72 8.31
C GLN A 264 -7.44 -32.54 8.10
N TRP A 265 -6.72 -32.02 9.10
CA TRP A 265 -5.27 -31.87 9.04
C TRP A 265 -4.59 -33.23 9.06
N SER A 266 -3.57 -33.41 8.23
CA SER A 266 -2.78 -34.64 8.21
C SER A 266 -1.38 -34.37 7.65
N VAL A 267 -0.41 -35.11 8.18
CA VAL A 267 0.97 -35.18 7.67
C VAL A 267 1.21 -36.59 7.13
N ARG A 268 1.65 -36.65 5.87
CA ARG A 268 1.92 -37.90 5.15
C ARG A 268 3.39 -37.99 4.84
N ARG A 269 4.02 -39.09 5.23
CA ARG A 269 5.37 -39.47 4.79
C ARG A 269 5.25 -40.39 3.60
N VAL A 270 5.96 -40.10 2.52
CA VAL A 270 6.09 -41.05 1.39
C VAL A 270 7.03 -42.15 1.83
N ILE A 271 6.53 -43.38 1.94
CA ILE A 271 7.28 -44.53 2.45
C ILE A 271 7.73 -45.47 1.33
N ASP A 272 7.03 -45.47 0.20
CA ASP A 272 7.38 -46.26 -0.97
C ASP A 272 6.86 -45.59 -2.24
N GLU A 273 7.44 -45.93 -3.39
CA GLU A 273 7.01 -45.39 -4.69
C GLU A 273 7.19 -46.40 -5.83
N SER A 274 6.27 -46.35 -6.79
CA SER A 274 6.34 -47.09 -8.05
C SER A 274 6.29 -46.09 -9.19
N SER A 275 7.46 -45.67 -9.66
CA SER A 275 7.59 -44.66 -10.72
C SER A 275 7.20 -45.21 -12.10
N SER A 276 6.40 -44.46 -12.83
CA SER A 276 6.01 -44.78 -14.22
C SER A 276 5.99 -43.52 -15.08
N GLN A 277 6.19 -43.67 -16.39
CA GLN A 277 6.05 -42.56 -17.34
C GLN A 277 4.58 -42.18 -17.59
N LYS A 278 3.63 -43.08 -17.26
CA LYS A 278 2.20 -42.82 -17.37
C LYS A 278 1.67 -42.31 -16.02
N PRO A 279 1.02 -41.13 -15.96
CA PRO A 279 0.53 -40.55 -14.70
C PRO A 279 -0.39 -41.48 -13.91
N GLU A 280 -1.24 -42.26 -14.60
CA GLU A 280 -2.15 -43.23 -13.96
C GLU A 280 -1.44 -44.37 -13.20
N ASN A 281 -0.16 -44.62 -13.50
CA ASN A 281 0.62 -45.71 -12.96
C ASN A 281 1.81 -45.22 -12.10
N ASP A 282 2.00 -43.91 -11.95
CA ASP A 282 3.01 -43.33 -11.06
C ASP A 282 2.42 -43.24 -9.65
N MET A 283 2.66 -44.28 -8.87
CA MET A 283 2.02 -44.49 -7.57
C MET A 283 2.98 -44.17 -6.43
N VAL A 284 2.43 -43.62 -5.35
CA VAL A 284 3.13 -43.38 -4.09
C VAL A 284 2.37 -44.04 -2.95
N ILE A 285 3.10 -44.73 -2.08
CA ILE A 285 2.57 -45.26 -0.82
C ILE A 285 2.97 -44.29 0.27
N TYR A 286 1.99 -43.83 1.03
CA TYR A 286 2.22 -42.91 2.13
C TYR A 286 1.74 -43.49 3.46
N ARG A 287 2.39 -43.07 4.54
CA ARG A 287 1.94 -43.29 5.91
C ARG A 287 1.53 -41.97 6.52
N VAL A 288 0.36 -41.93 7.15
CA VAL A 288 -0.05 -40.80 7.95
C VAL A 288 0.74 -40.83 9.25
N VAL A 289 1.70 -39.92 9.39
CA VAL A 289 2.55 -39.80 10.57
C VAL A 289 1.97 -38.82 11.59
N GLU A 290 0.97 -38.03 11.21
CA GLU A 290 0.29 -37.13 12.14
C GLU A 290 -1.10 -36.71 11.62
N GLY A 291 -2.01 -36.39 12.53
CA GLY A 291 -3.35 -35.89 12.23
C GLY A 291 -4.37 -36.97 11.85
N ASN A 292 -5.33 -36.61 10.99
CA ASN A 292 -6.46 -37.45 10.61
C ASN A 292 -6.00 -38.78 9.99
N ARG A 293 -6.56 -39.90 10.50
CA ARG A 293 -6.14 -41.27 10.17
C ARG A 293 -4.69 -41.58 10.56
N PHE A 294 -4.22 -41.03 11.67
CA PHE A 294 -2.89 -41.32 12.23
C PHE A 294 -2.59 -42.83 12.24
N ASN A 295 -1.34 -43.16 11.88
CA ASN A 295 -0.81 -44.51 11.81
C ASN A 295 -1.48 -45.44 10.77
N THR A 296 -2.17 -44.88 9.78
CA THR A 296 -2.65 -45.63 8.60
C THR A 296 -1.69 -45.47 7.43
N ALA A 297 -1.63 -46.49 6.57
CA ALA A 297 -0.92 -46.45 5.30
C ALA A 297 -1.89 -46.69 4.16
N ASP A 298 -1.72 -45.95 3.07
CA ASP A 298 -2.57 -46.01 1.89
C ASP A 298 -1.73 -45.64 0.65
N SER A 299 -2.28 -45.86 -0.55
CA SER A 299 -1.62 -45.56 -1.81
C SER A 299 -2.48 -44.64 -2.68
N CYS A 300 -1.84 -43.72 -3.40
CA CYS A 300 -2.49 -42.90 -4.41
C CYS A 300 -1.51 -42.61 -5.55
N THR A 301 -1.98 -41.99 -6.63
CA THR A 301 -1.07 -41.49 -7.66
C THR A 301 -0.22 -40.34 -7.10
N ARG A 302 0.98 -40.14 -7.67
CA ARG A 302 1.86 -39.03 -7.31
C ARG A 302 1.18 -37.68 -7.57
N GLU A 303 0.37 -37.60 -8.63
CA GLU A 303 -0.42 -36.42 -8.94
C GLU A 303 -1.48 -36.13 -7.86
N GLU A 304 -2.22 -37.14 -7.41
CA GLU A 304 -3.17 -36.96 -6.31
C GLU A 304 -2.48 -36.50 -5.02
N LEU A 305 -1.30 -37.04 -4.70
CA LEU A 305 -0.54 -36.60 -3.53
C LEU A 305 -0.02 -35.16 -3.69
N ALA A 306 0.47 -34.81 -4.87
CA ALA A 306 0.95 -33.46 -5.19
C ALA A 306 -0.19 -32.42 -5.14
N GLN A 307 -1.38 -32.80 -5.59
CA GLN A 307 -2.58 -31.96 -5.48
C GLN A 307 -3.11 -31.84 -4.05
N TRP A 308 -2.92 -32.87 -3.23
CA TRP A 308 -3.28 -32.88 -1.82
C TRP A 308 -2.30 -32.07 -0.96
N ALA A 309 -1.02 -32.04 -1.31
CA ALA A 309 0.05 -31.42 -0.54
C ALA A 309 0.20 -29.91 -0.84
N VAL A 310 0.28 -29.10 0.20
CA VAL A 310 0.50 -27.64 0.13
C VAL A 310 1.98 -27.30 0.26
N ARG A 311 2.69 -28.01 1.15
CA ARG A 311 4.13 -27.83 1.38
C ARG A 311 4.77 -29.07 1.96
N GLU A 312 6.08 -29.15 1.79
CA GLU A 312 6.94 -30.08 2.51
C GLU A 312 7.10 -29.62 3.97
N VAL A 313 7.16 -30.57 4.90
CA VAL A 313 7.41 -30.33 6.33
C VAL A 313 8.57 -31.20 6.79
N PHE A 314 9.26 -30.78 7.86
CA PHE A 314 10.41 -31.49 8.39
C PHE A 314 10.14 -31.90 9.85
N PRO A 315 10.39 -33.16 10.23
CA PRO A 315 10.27 -33.57 11.62
C PRO A 315 11.31 -32.83 12.49
N ASN A 316 10.95 -32.50 13.72
CA ASN A 316 11.91 -31.96 14.69
C ASN A 316 12.93 -33.05 15.04
N GLU A 317 14.21 -32.67 15.22
CA GLU A 317 15.35 -33.59 15.42
C GLU A 317 15.21 -34.58 16.61
N GLY A 318 14.20 -34.41 17.48
CA GLY A 318 13.93 -35.27 18.64
C GLY A 318 13.06 -36.50 18.40
N ASP A 319 12.33 -36.60 17.28
CA ASP A 319 11.30 -37.64 17.05
C ASP A 319 11.71 -38.74 16.04
N MET A 320 13.00 -38.80 15.64
CA MET A 320 13.54 -39.83 14.74
C MET A 320 13.91 -41.15 15.45
N LYS A 321 13.00 -41.72 16.25
CA LYS A 321 13.17 -43.06 16.84
C LYS A 321 12.01 -43.99 16.49
#